data_AF-A0A2P6FGQ4-F1
#
_entry.id   AF-A0A2P6FGQ4-F1
#
_cell.length_a   1.000
_cell.length_b   1.000
_cell.length_c   1.000
_cell.angle_alpha   90.00
_cell.angle_beta   90.00
_cell.angle_gamma   90.00
#
_symmetry.space_group_name_H-M   'P 1'
#
loop_
_entity.id
_entity.type
_entity.pdbx_description
1 polymer ?
#
loop_
_entity_poly.entity_id
_entity_poly.type
_entity_poly.pdbx_seq_one_letter_code
_entity_poly.pdbx_strand_id
1 'polypeptide(L)'
;MPPPATHEYEEAIAQAIAWATANPDESETTAARIFHVNPQTLKSRIRRKKQRDDRPHIIHGGQNRILSRPQHEAIITYADDMHRTGLGATKQMVFAIIEYLKDLEGRPRPSWRWFQNYIKTTPGFLHTLKTKPIARNRVGAQDVKDVQDWFKNWMTWCEAHDIQPGDIINFDEAGFQIGVASGEDILVPTWIVDPLYTPSPENRRSITVIESIIANGTTIPPVLIVQGVNHMTNWYTLLDGIQGY
;
A
#
# COMPACT_ATOMS: atom_id res chain seq x y z
N MET A 1 8.38 -27.40 50.81
CA MET A 1 9.23 -26.26 50.43
C MET A 1 8.45 -25.41 49.43
N PRO A 2 8.46 -24.07 49.56
CA PRO A 2 7.88 -23.20 48.55
C PRO A 2 8.61 -23.43 47.21
N PRO A 3 7.91 -23.40 46.06
CA PRO A 3 8.58 -23.51 44.77
C PRO A 3 9.52 -22.31 44.58
N PRO A 4 10.77 -22.51 44.14
CA PRO A 4 11.69 -21.41 43.84
C PRO A 4 11.11 -20.50 42.75
N ALA A 5 11.60 -19.26 42.68
CA ALA A 5 11.17 -18.30 41.66
C ALA A 5 11.35 -18.92 40.27
N THR A 6 10.40 -18.67 39.36
CA THR A 6 10.34 -19.36 38.06
C THR A 6 11.64 -19.28 37.26
N HIS A 7 12.42 -18.21 37.42
CA HIS A 7 13.73 -18.05 36.77
C HIS A 7 14.82 -18.94 37.39
N GLU A 8 14.92 -18.97 38.72
CA GLU A 8 15.88 -19.81 39.46
C GLU A 8 15.61 -21.31 39.23
N TYR A 9 14.33 -21.69 39.11
CA TYR A 9 13.96 -23.07 38.79
C TYR A 9 14.37 -23.49 37.37
N GLU A 10 14.26 -22.58 36.40
CA GLU A 10 14.70 -22.83 35.03
C GLU A 10 16.23 -22.95 34.93
N GLU A 11 16.97 -22.13 35.68
CA GLU A 11 18.43 -22.24 35.80
C GLU A 11 18.86 -23.54 36.45
N ALA A 12 18.22 -23.94 37.56
CA ALA A 12 18.50 -25.21 38.23
C ALA A 12 18.25 -26.42 37.30
N ILE A 13 17.21 -26.36 36.46
CA ILE A 13 16.95 -27.37 35.44
C ILE A 13 18.05 -27.39 34.38
N ALA A 14 18.51 -26.23 33.92
CA ALA A 14 19.58 -26.14 32.92
C ALA A 14 20.89 -26.75 33.45
N GLN A 15 21.24 -26.45 34.71
CA GLN A 15 22.41 -27.02 35.38
C GLN A 15 22.28 -28.54 35.58
N ALA A 16 21.08 -29.03 35.96
CA ALA A 16 20.82 -30.46 36.08
C ALA A 16 20.97 -31.22 34.75
N ILE A 17 20.54 -30.63 33.63
CA ILE A 17 20.73 -31.21 32.29
C ILE A 17 22.21 -31.24 31.91
N ALA A 18 22.96 -30.16 32.18
CA ALA A 18 24.39 -30.09 31.90
C ALA A 18 25.17 -31.14 32.70
N TRP A 19 24.87 -31.28 34.00
CA TRP A 19 25.50 -32.27 34.86
C TRP A 19 25.19 -33.71 34.42
N ALA A 20 23.93 -34.01 34.08
CA ALA A 20 23.54 -35.34 33.60
C ALA A 20 24.19 -35.69 32.25
N THR A 21 24.46 -34.69 31.41
CA THR A 21 25.17 -34.88 30.13
C THR A 21 26.66 -35.15 30.36
N ALA A 22 27.27 -34.52 31.37
CA ALA A 22 28.68 -34.69 31.71
C ALA A 22 28.98 -35.99 32.49
N ASN A 23 27.97 -36.61 33.11
CA ASN A 23 28.11 -37.81 33.94
C ASN A 23 27.18 -38.94 33.42
N PRO A 24 27.53 -39.60 32.30
CA PRO A 24 26.65 -40.58 31.66
C PRO A 24 26.46 -41.88 32.47
N ASP A 25 27.37 -42.18 33.41
CA ASP A 25 27.29 -43.37 34.28
C ASP A 25 26.35 -43.16 35.48
N GLU A 26 25.94 -41.92 35.73
CA GLU A 26 25.06 -41.54 36.84
C GLU A 26 23.60 -41.43 36.40
N SER A 27 22.67 -41.72 37.31
CA SER A 27 21.25 -41.66 36.95
C SER A 27 20.76 -40.21 36.85
N GLU A 28 19.86 -39.93 35.90
CA GLU A 28 19.17 -38.64 35.80
C GLU A 28 18.41 -38.27 37.09
N THR A 29 18.06 -39.27 37.91
CA THR A 29 17.42 -39.07 39.22
C THR A 29 18.43 -38.54 40.25
N THR A 30 19.71 -38.87 40.12
CA THR A 30 20.82 -38.34 40.92
C THR A 30 21.00 -36.85 40.64
N ALA A 31 21.04 -36.48 39.35
CA ALA A 31 21.08 -35.07 38.92
C ALA A 31 19.88 -34.27 39.48
N ALA A 32 18.67 -34.84 39.40
CA ALA A 32 17.47 -34.18 39.94
C ALA A 32 17.55 -33.91 41.44
N ARG A 33 18.19 -34.81 42.21
CA ARG A 33 18.39 -34.63 43.66
C ARG A 33 19.45 -33.58 43.97
N ILE A 34 20.55 -33.54 43.25
CA ILE A 34 21.66 -32.57 43.44
C ILE A 34 21.17 -31.15 43.21
N PHE A 35 20.37 -30.93 42.17
CA PHE A 35 19.89 -29.60 41.79
C PHE A 35 18.48 -29.27 42.31
N HIS A 36 17.93 -30.12 43.18
CA HIS A 36 16.59 -29.94 43.78
C HIS A 36 15.45 -29.70 42.77
N VAL A 37 15.51 -30.36 41.60
CA VAL A 37 14.50 -30.26 40.54
C VAL A 37 13.61 -31.51 40.50
N ASN A 38 12.38 -31.38 39.98
CA ASN A 38 11.51 -32.53 39.84
C ASN A 38 12.10 -33.56 38.84
N PRO A 39 12.32 -34.83 39.25
CA PRO A 39 12.91 -35.85 38.38
C PRO A 39 12.12 -36.11 37.09
N GLN A 40 10.78 -36.01 37.12
CA GLN A 40 9.95 -36.19 35.92
C GLN A 40 10.13 -35.05 34.92
N THR A 41 10.27 -33.82 35.42
CA THR A 41 10.52 -32.64 34.58
C THR A 41 11.88 -32.74 33.90
N LEU A 42 12.92 -33.13 34.65
CA LEU A 42 14.26 -33.33 34.11
C LEU A 42 14.28 -34.42 33.02
N LYS A 43 13.71 -35.60 33.31
CA LYS A 43 13.54 -36.72 32.36
C LYS A 43 12.81 -36.30 31.09
N SER A 44 11.69 -35.58 31.25
CA SER A 44 10.92 -35.09 30.09
C SER A 44 11.73 -34.10 29.25
N ARG A 45 12.53 -33.23 29.86
CA ARG A 45 13.35 -32.25 29.11
C ARG A 45 14.52 -32.90 28.39
N ILE A 46 15.23 -33.83 29.02
CA ILE A 46 16.32 -34.59 28.38
C ILE A 46 15.77 -35.37 27.18
N ARG A 47 14.63 -36.06 27.36
CA ARG A 47 13.95 -36.78 26.27
C ARG A 47 13.53 -35.86 25.12
N ARG A 48 12.94 -34.70 25.42
CA ARG A 48 12.53 -33.71 24.39
C ARG A 48 13.73 -33.11 23.66
N LYS A 49 14.85 -32.88 24.35
CA LYS A 49 16.10 -32.40 23.76
C LYS A 49 16.68 -33.44 22.79
N LYS A 50 16.80 -34.70 23.22
CA LYS A 50 17.22 -35.81 22.35
C LYS A 50 16.31 -35.98 21.13
N GLN A 51 14.99 -35.90 21.32
CA GLN A 51 14.03 -35.94 20.20
C GLN A 51 14.12 -34.74 19.25
N ARG A 52 14.56 -33.56 19.74
CA ARG A 52 14.81 -32.37 18.92
C ARG A 52 16.12 -32.48 18.15
N ASP A 53 17.16 -33.05 18.75
CA ASP A 53 18.47 -33.21 18.13
C ASP A 53 18.47 -34.35 17.09
N ASP A 54 17.72 -35.44 17.34
CA ASP A 54 17.60 -36.60 16.45
C ASP A 54 16.60 -36.39 15.28
N ARG A 55 15.82 -35.29 15.28
CA ARG A 55 14.86 -34.99 14.20
C ARG A 55 15.28 -33.71 13.48
N PRO A 56 15.27 -33.67 12.14
CA PRO A 56 15.41 -32.41 11.43
C PRO A 56 14.32 -31.45 11.91
N HIS A 57 14.66 -30.18 12.11
CA HIS A 57 13.73 -29.15 12.56
C HIS A 57 12.60 -29.00 11.53
N ILE A 58 11.48 -29.70 11.74
CA ILE A 58 10.27 -29.51 10.94
C ILE A 58 9.70 -28.15 11.33
N ILE A 59 9.97 -27.14 10.51
CA ILE A 59 9.20 -25.90 10.54
C ILE A 59 7.78 -26.32 10.15
N HIS A 60 6.87 -26.43 11.12
CA HIS A 60 5.44 -26.50 10.84
C HIS A 60 4.96 -25.11 10.39
N GLY A 61 5.45 -24.65 9.24
CA GLY A 61 4.79 -23.64 8.43
C GLY A 61 3.61 -24.31 7.76
N GLY A 62 2.40 -23.81 8.02
CA GLY A 62 1.14 -24.51 7.77
C GLY A 62 1.06 -25.25 6.44
N GLN A 63 0.76 -26.54 6.50
CA GLN A 63 0.53 -27.44 5.36
C GLN A 63 -0.74 -27.09 4.54
N ASN A 64 -1.33 -25.91 4.73
CA ASN A 64 -2.53 -25.42 4.05
C ASN A 64 -2.20 -24.37 2.97
N ARG A 65 -1.13 -24.57 2.20
CA ARG A 65 -0.91 -23.76 0.99
C ARG A 65 -1.86 -24.26 -0.09
N ILE A 66 -2.98 -23.55 -0.29
CA ILE A 66 -3.97 -23.87 -1.32
C ILE A 66 -3.32 -23.90 -2.71
N LEU A 67 -2.36 -23.00 -2.96
CA LEU A 67 -1.57 -22.98 -4.20
C LEU A 67 -0.25 -23.72 -4.03
N SER A 68 0.09 -24.53 -5.03
CA SER A 68 1.44 -25.08 -5.17
C SER A 68 2.43 -23.98 -5.55
N ARG A 69 3.73 -24.23 -5.38
CA ARG A 69 4.77 -23.27 -5.76
C ARG A 69 4.70 -22.91 -7.26
N PRO A 70 4.56 -23.86 -8.20
CA PRO A 70 4.40 -23.51 -9.63
C PRO A 70 3.15 -22.69 -9.92
N GLN A 71 2.03 -22.96 -9.24
CA GLN A 71 0.80 -22.17 -9.41
C GLN A 71 0.97 -20.74 -8.91
N HIS A 72 1.66 -20.59 -7.77
CA HIS A 72 1.98 -19.28 -7.23
C HIS A 72 2.84 -18.46 -8.20
N GLU A 73 3.91 -19.06 -8.73
CA GLU A 73 4.79 -18.44 -9.72
C GLU A 73 3.99 -18.07 -11.00
N ALA A 74 3.15 -18.98 -11.50
CA ALA A 74 2.31 -18.71 -12.69
C ALA A 74 1.33 -17.54 -12.50
N ILE A 75 0.72 -17.41 -11.32
CA ILE A 75 -0.18 -16.29 -11.00
C ILE A 75 0.57 -14.95 -10.99
N ILE A 76 1.81 -14.95 -10.49
CA ILE A 76 2.66 -13.75 -10.50
C ILE A 76 3.04 -13.39 -11.93
N THR A 77 3.49 -14.36 -12.74
CA THR A 77 3.81 -14.14 -14.15
C THR A 77 2.62 -13.59 -14.93
N TYR A 78 1.42 -14.17 -14.72
CA TYR A 78 0.20 -13.66 -15.33
C TYR A 78 -0.07 -12.19 -14.96
N ALA A 79 0.07 -11.83 -13.68
CA ALA A 79 -0.14 -10.45 -13.25
C ALA A 79 0.88 -9.48 -13.87
N ASP A 80 2.13 -9.91 -14.03
CA ASP A 80 3.20 -9.14 -14.70
C ASP A 80 2.91 -8.95 -16.19
N ASP A 81 2.54 -10.01 -16.91
CA ASP A 81 2.21 -9.95 -18.33
C ASP A 81 1.02 -9.02 -18.61
N MET A 82 -0.03 -9.11 -17.77
CA MET A 82 -1.18 -8.22 -17.82
C MET A 82 -0.79 -6.76 -17.55
N HIS A 83 0.16 -6.52 -16.64
CA HIS A 83 0.69 -5.18 -16.42
C HIS A 83 1.48 -4.65 -17.62
N ARG A 84 2.37 -5.46 -18.19
CA ARG A 84 3.22 -5.09 -19.35
C ARG A 84 2.41 -4.82 -20.62
N THR A 85 1.26 -5.47 -20.77
CA THR A 85 0.32 -5.24 -21.89
C THR A 85 -0.64 -4.06 -21.66
N GLY A 86 -0.55 -3.39 -20.51
CA GLY A 86 -1.41 -2.25 -20.15
C GLY A 86 -2.83 -2.65 -19.72
N LEU A 87 -3.13 -3.95 -19.72
CA LEU A 87 -4.43 -4.53 -19.34
C LEU A 87 -4.31 -5.06 -17.91
N GLY A 88 -4.22 -4.18 -16.90
CA GLY A 88 -3.93 -4.60 -15.52
C GLY A 88 -4.81 -5.76 -15.01
N ALA A 89 -4.21 -6.72 -14.29
CA ALA A 89 -4.92 -7.87 -13.75
C ALA A 89 -5.79 -7.47 -12.55
N THR A 90 -7.10 -7.61 -12.67
CA THR A 90 -8.02 -7.35 -11.55
C THR A 90 -8.00 -8.49 -10.54
N LYS A 91 -8.38 -8.19 -9.29
CA LYS A 91 -8.52 -9.19 -8.22
C LYS A 91 -9.47 -10.33 -8.61
N GLN A 92 -10.54 -10.01 -9.32
CA GLN A 92 -11.53 -10.96 -9.81
C GLN A 92 -10.96 -11.89 -10.87
N MET A 93 -10.18 -11.36 -11.82
CA MET A 93 -9.51 -12.17 -12.86
C MET A 93 -8.54 -13.17 -12.23
N VAL A 94 -7.68 -12.70 -11.32
CA VAL A 94 -6.73 -13.57 -10.63
C VAL A 94 -7.44 -14.62 -9.78
N PHE A 95 -8.53 -14.25 -9.09
CA PHE A 95 -9.31 -15.20 -8.32
C PHE A 95 -9.99 -16.26 -9.19
N ALA A 96 -10.57 -15.86 -10.34
CA ALA A 96 -11.18 -16.79 -11.29
C ALA A 96 -10.16 -17.79 -11.87
N ILE A 97 -8.93 -17.33 -12.17
CA ILE A 97 -7.84 -18.22 -12.59
C ILE A 97 -7.50 -19.23 -11.49
N ILE A 98 -7.43 -18.79 -10.24
CA ILE A 98 -7.19 -19.67 -9.10
C ILE A 98 -8.31 -20.71 -8.94
N GLU A 99 -9.57 -20.29 -9.04
CA GLU A 99 -10.72 -21.21 -9.00
C GLU A 99 -10.63 -22.24 -10.12
N TYR A 100 -10.34 -21.80 -11.34
CA TYR A 100 -10.16 -22.68 -12.50
C TYR A 100 -9.03 -23.69 -12.30
N LEU A 101 -7.88 -23.26 -11.78
CA LEU A 101 -6.77 -24.16 -11.46
C LEU A 101 -7.15 -25.22 -10.41
N LYS A 102 -7.99 -24.87 -9.43
CA LYS A 102 -8.44 -25.82 -8.41
C LYS A 102 -9.48 -26.79 -8.94
N ASP A 103 -10.38 -26.33 -9.80
CA ASP A 103 -11.35 -27.19 -10.49
C ASP A 103 -10.64 -28.24 -11.35
N LEU A 104 -9.59 -27.86 -12.08
CA LEU A 104 -8.76 -28.79 -12.87
C LEU A 104 -8.07 -29.86 -12.00
N GLU A 105 -7.72 -29.52 -10.76
CA GLU A 105 -7.14 -30.48 -9.81
C GLU A 105 -8.19 -31.34 -9.09
N GLY A 106 -9.49 -31.10 -9.34
CA GLY A 106 -10.58 -31.72 -8.57
C GLY A 106 -10.56 -31.33 -7.09
N ARG A 107 -10.01 -30.16 -6.76
CA ARG A 107 -9.88 -29.66 -5.38
C ARG A 107 -10.93 -28.59 -5.09
N PRO A 108 -11.32 -28.42 -3.81
CA PRO A 108 -12.30 -27.41 -3.44
C PRO A 108 -11.80 -26.01 -3.78
N ARG A 109 -12.71 -25.18 -4.29
CA ARG A 109 -12.45 -23.78 -4.59
C ARG A 109 -12.09 -23.01 -3.31
N PRO A 110 -11.10 -22.10 -3.38
CA PRO A 110 -10.77 -21.27 -2.23
C PRO A 110 -11.85 -20.22 -1.97
N SER A 111 -11.93 -19.78 -0.71
CA SER A 111 -12.79 -18.64 -0.38
C SER A 111 -12.16 -17.32 -0.82
N TRP A 112 -13.02 -16.33 -1.09
CA TRP A 112 -12.56 -14.95 -1.35
C TRP A 112 -11.72 -14.39 -0.19
N ARG A 113 -12.08 -14.73 1.06
CA ARG A 113 -11.33 -14.28 2.25
C ARG A 113 -9.92 -14.87 2.30
N TRP A 114 -9.75 -16.12 1.88
CA TRP A 114 -8.42 -16.69 1.69
C TRP A 114 -7.63 -15.91 0.63
N PHE A 115 -8.26 -15.56 -0.50
CA PHE A 115 -7.60 -14.83 -1.57
C PHE A 115 -7.15 -13.41 -1.14
N GLN A 116 -7.98 -12.71 -0.40
CA GLN A 116 -7.62 -11.41 0.19
C GLN A 116 -6.43 -11.53 1.14
N ASN A 117 -6.37 -12.59 1.95
CA ASN A 117 -5.22 -12.85 2.81
C ASN A 117 -3.99 -13.23 1.99
N TYR A 118 -4.13 -14.07 0.97
CA TYR A 118 -3.06 -14.46 0.05
C TYR A 118 -2.36 -13.25 -0.58
N ILE A 119 -3.11 -12.26 -1.07
CA ILE A 119 -2.53 -11.01 -1.58
C ILE A 119 -1.75 -10.28 -0.48
N LYS A 120 -2.33 -10.14 0.73
CA LYS A 120 -1.68 -9.44 1.85
C LYS A 120 -0.41 -10.15 2.34
N THR A 121 -0.41 -11.48 2.36
CA THR A 121 0.68 -12.31 2.87
C THR A 121 1.68 -12.71 1.80
N THR A 122 1.62 -12.11 0.61
CA THR A 122 2.64 -12.25 -0.45
C THR A 122 3.35 -10.89 -0.65
N PRO A 123 4.15 -10.42 0.31
CA PRO A 123 4.84 -9.14 0.18
C PRO A 123 5.90 -9.22 -0.92
N GLY A 124 6.03 -8.17 -1.73
CA GLY A 124 7.08 -8.05 -2.76
C GLY A 124 6.69 -8.51 -4.16
N PHE A 125 5.62 -9.30 -4.32
CA PHE A 125 5.19 -9.80 -5.64
C PHE A 125 3.82 -9.29 -6.09
N LEU A 126 2.89 -9.03 -5.16
CA LEU A 126 1.54 -8.54 -5.48
C LEU A 126 1.19 -7.34 -4.59
N HIS A 127 0.90 -6.20 -5.20
CA HIS A 127 0.33 -5.03 -4.53
C HIS A 127 -0.84 -4.48 -5.34
N THR A 128 -1.79 -3.82 -4.67
CA THR A 128 -2.95 -3.25 -5.35
C THR A 128 -2.65 -1.80 -5.74
N LEU A 129 -2.62 -1.50 -7.04
CA LEU A 129 -2.60 -0.14 -7.54
C LEU A 129 -4.04 0.34 -7.80
N LYS A 130 -4.34 1.59 -7.46
CA LYS A 130 -5.56 2.26 -7.93
C LYS A 130 -5.25 2.83 -9.30
N THR A 131 -5.90 2.33 -10.34
CA THR A 131 -5.86 2.94 -11.68
C THR A 131 -6.48 4.33 -11.60
N LYS A 132 -5.78 5.36 -12.08
CA LYS A 132 -6.38 6.68 -12.27
C LYS A 132 -7.05 6.72 -13.64
N PRO A 133 -8.35 7.02 -13.74
CA PRO A 133 -8.99 7.18 -15.03
C PRO A 133 -8.34 8.35 -15.75
N ILE A 134 -7.68 8.06 -16.86
CA ILE A 134 -7.23 9.07 -17.82
C ILE A 134 -8.23 9.07 -18.98
N ALA A 135 -8.62 10.26 -19.45
CA ALA A 135 -9.53 10.35 -20.59
C ALA A 135 -8.93 9.59 -21.78
N ARG A 136 -9.72 8.76 -22.46
CA ARG A 136 -9.26 7.90 -23.58
C ARG A 136 -8.51 8.71 -24.66
N ASN A 137 -8.92 9.96 -24.88
CA ASN A 137 -8.29 10.88 -25.83
C ASN A 137 -6.86 11.27 -25.43
N ARG A 138 -6.54 11.29 -24.12
CA ARG A 138 -5.19 11.58 -23.61
C ARG A 138 -4.25 10.38 -23.73
N VAL A 139 -4.76 9.15 -23.78
CA VAL A 139 -3.93 7.95 -23.97
C VAL A 139 -3.41 7.86 -25.41
N GLY A 140 -4.24 8.21 -26.40
CA GLY A 140 -3.84 8.25 -27.80
C GLY A 140 -2.94 9.43 -28.18
N ALA A 141 -2.97 10.53 -27.41
CA ALA A 141 -2.16 11.73 -27.62
C ALA A 141 -0.77 11.67 -26.96
N GLN A 142 -0.40 10.53 -26.34
CA GLN A 142 0.83 10.35 -25.56
C GLN A 142 1.78 9.33 -26.21
N ASP A 143 1.83 9.24 -27.54
CA ASP A 143 3.01 8.62 -28.16
C ASP A 143 4.22 9.52 -27.84
N VAL A 144 5.15 8.97 -27.04
CA VAL A 144 6.36 9.68 -26.62
C VAL A 144 7.12 10.22 -27.83
N LYS A 145 7.10 9.48 -28.95
CA LYS A 145 7.76 9.90 -30.18
C LYS A 145 7.06 11.10 -30.82
N ASP A 146 5.73 11.06 -30.92
CA ASP A 146 4.96 12.19 -31.50
C ASP A 146 5.13 13.46 -30.66
N VAL A 147 5.17 13.33 -29.33
CA VAL A 147 5.44 14.45 -28.42
C VAL A 147 6.86 14.99 -28.62
N GLN A 148 7.87 14.12 -28.71
CA GLN A 148 9.26 14.52 -28.95
C GLN A 148 9.43 15.22 -30.30
N ASP A 149 8.85 14.66 -31.37
CA ASP A 149 8.92 15.22 -32.71
C ASP A 149 8.22 16.58 -32.77
N TRP A 150 7.07 16.73 -32.08
CA TRP A 150 6.37 18.02 -31.97
C TRP A 150 7.24 19.08 -31.27
N PHE A 151 7.79 18.79 -30.09
CA PHE A 151 8.62 19.76 -29.36
C PHE A 151 9.88 20.13 -30.13
N LYS A 152 10.50 19.17 -30.81
CA LYS A 152 11.67 19.43 -31.66
C LYS A 152 11.33 20.41 -32.78
N ASN A 153 10.25 20.15 -33.52
CA ASN A 153 9.81 21.03 -34.61
C ASN A 153 9.43 22.43 -34.09
N TRP A 154 8.77 22.50 -32.94
CA TRP A 154 8.40 23.75 -32.30
C TRP A 154 9.62 24.57 -31.84
N MET A 155 10.63 23.93 -31.24
CA MET A 155 11.88 24.61 -30.84
C MET A 155 12.62 25.17 -32.06
N THR A 156 12.75 24.39 -33.13
CA THR A 156 13.36 24.87 -34.39
C THR A 156 12.59 26.06 -34.98
N TRP A 157 11.25 26.04 -34.90
CA TRP A 157 10.43 27.17 -35.34
C TRP A 157 10.66 28.42 -34.48
N CYS A 158 10.75 28.26 -33.14
CA CYS A 158 11.04 29.36 -32.21
C CYS A 158 12.40 29.99 -32.51
N GLU A 159 13.45 29.17 -32.71
CA GLU A 159 14.79 29.64 -33.08
C GLU A 159 14.78 30.42 -34.40
N ALA A 160 14.04 29.95 -35.40
CA ALA A 160 13.97 30.60 -36.70
C ALA A 160 13.25 31.97 -36.68
N HIS A 161 12.40 32.21 -35.67
CA HIS A 161 11.62 33.44 -35.52
C HIS A 161 12.11 34.33 -34.36
N ASP A 162 13.26 34.00 -33.77
CA ASP A 162 13.84 34.72 -32.62
C ASP A 162 12.87 34.83 -31.42
N ILE A 163 12.07 33.79 -31.19
CA ILE A 163 11.15 33.72 -30.05
C ILE A 163 11.94 33.35 -28.80
N GLN A 164 11.98 34.27 -27.84
CA GLN A 164 12.72 34.10 -26.60
C GLN A 164 11.84 33.45 -25.51
N PRO A 165 12.42 32.85 -24.45
CA PRO A 165 11.64 32.31 -23.34
C PRO A 165 10.71 33.32 -22.66
N GLY A 166 11.00 34.62 -22.77
CA GLY A 166 10.13 35.70 -22.29
C GLY A 166 8.85 35.89 -23.10
N ASP A 167 8.82 35.43 -24.36
CA ASP A 167 7.69 35.57 -25.28
C ASP A 167 6.73 34.37 -25.22
N ILE A 168 7.11 33.33 -24.48
CA ILE A 168 6.35 32.09 -24.35
C ILE A 168 5.59 32.11 -23.03
N ILE A 169 4.27 32.16 -23.11
CA ILE A 169 3.37 32.16 -21.96
C ILE A 169 2.51 30.91 -22.03
N ASN A 170 2.57 30.10 -20.97
CA ASN A 170 1.60 29.04 -20.74
C ASN A 170 0.47 29.55 -19.85
N PHE A 171 -0.76 29.24 -20.21
CA PHE A 171 -1.97 29.64 -19.50
C PHE A 171 -2.79 28.39 -19.19
N ASP A 172 -3.35 28.31 -17.99
CA ASP A 172 -4.31 27.26 -17.63
C ASP A 172 -5.49 27.82 -16.81
N GLU A 173 -6.63 27.14 -16.89
CA GLU A 173 -7.86 27.51 -16.19
C GLU A 173 -8.19 26.48 -15.11
N ALA A 174 -8.29 26.94 -13.86
CA ALA A 174 -8.74 26.14 -12.72
C ALA A 174 -10.09 26.63 -12.18
N GLY A 175 -11.12 25.79 -12.30
CA GLY A 175 -12.44 26.05 -11.72
C GLY A 175 -12.54 25.59 -10.26
N PHE A 176 -12.98 26.48 -9.38
CA PHE A 176 -13.27 26.20 -7.97
C PHE A 176 -14.75 26.43 -7.68
N GLN A 177 -15.38 25.55 -6.92
CA GLN A 177 -16.75 25.74 -6.45
C GLN A 177 -16.76 26.19 -5.00
N ILE A 178 -17.40 27.34 -4.74
CA ILE A 178 -17.62 27.84 -3.38
C ILE A 178 -18.69 26.95 -2.72
N GLY A 179 -18.48 26.55 -1.46
CA GLY A 179 -19.48 25.82 -0.67
C GLY A 179 -19.51 24.31 -0.88
N VAL A 180 -18.54 23.74 -1.61
CA VAL A 180 -18.36 22.29 -1.70
C VAL A 180 -17.39 21.86 -0.59
N ALA A 181 -17.93 21.45 0.56
CA ALA A 181 -17.15 20.69 1.53
C ALA A 181 -16.88 19.31 0.92
N SER A 182 -15.62 18.87 0.87
CA SER A 182 -15.30 17.47 0.60
C SER A 182 -15.95 16.62 1.68
N GLY A 183 -16.63 15.52 1.32
CA GLY A 183 -17.20 14.61 2.31
C GLY A 183 -16.14 14.16 3.31
N GLU A 184 -16.44 14.29 4.60
CA GLU A 184 -15.56 13.85 5.69
C GLU A 184 -15.98 12.47 6.19
N ASP A 185 -15.01 11.64 6.56
CA ASP A 185 -15.28 10.36 7.20
C ASP A 185 -15.80 10.60 8.62
N ILE A 186 -17.07 10.28 8.86
CA ILE A 186 -17.69 10.36 10.18
C ILE A 186 -17.80 8.97 10.82
N LEU A 187 -17.52 8.90 12.12
CA LEU A 187 -17.73 7.68 12.91
C LEU A 187 -19.18 7.65 13.42
N VAL A 188 -19.97 6.70 12.93
CA VAL A 188 -21.36 6.49 13.38
C VAL A 188 -21.56 5.06 13.91
N PRO A 189 -22.41 4.86 14.95
CA PRO A 189 -22.77 3.53 15.45
C PRO A 189 -23.39 2.61 14.39
N THR A 190 -23.18 1.31 14.53
CA THR A 190 -23.50 0.28 13.52
C THR A 190 -24.98 0.12 13.17
N TRP A 191 -25.90 0.65 13.98
CA TRP A 191 -27.34 0.62 13.73
C TRP A 191 -27.86 1.83 12.94
N ILE A 192 -27.01 2.82 12.66
CA ILE A 192 -27.34 3.96 11.80
C ILE A 192 -27.01 3.56 10.36
N VAL A 193 -28.05 3.32 9.57
CA VAL A 193 -27.96 2.92 8.15
C VAL A 193 -28.19 4.09 7.20
N ASP A 194 -28.79 5.17 7.70
CA ASP A 194 -29.10 6.34 6.89
C ASP A 194 -27.84 7.21 6.70
N PRO A 195 -27.52 7.63 5.46
CA PRO A 195 -26.42 8.55 5.20
C PRO A 195 -26.69 9.92 5.85
N LEU A 196 -25.68 10.46 6.54
CA LEU A 196 -25.73 11.84 7.04
C LEU A 196 -25.50 12.81 5.87
N TYR A 197 -26.49 13.64 5.57
CA TYR A 197 -26.37 14.71 4.60
C TYR A 197 -26.01 16.01 5.32
N THR A 198 -24.77 16.47 5.17
CA THR A 198 -24.43 17.85 5.52
C THR A 198 -25.05 18.75 4.45
N PRO A 199 -25.93 19.71 4.80
CA PRO A 199 -26.46 20.65 3.83
C PRO A 199 -25.31 21.45 3.24
N SER A 200 -24.98 21.19 1.98
CA SER A 200 -24.11 22.08 1.20
C SER A 200 -24.88 23.39 1.01
N PRO A 201 -24.27 24.56 1.28
CA PRO A 201 -24.88 25.83 0.95
C PRO A 201 -25.36 25.78 -0.51
N GLU A 202 -26.62 26.14 -0.76
CA GLU A 202 -27.24 26.08 -2.10
C GLU A 202 -26.49 26.94 -3.14
N ASN A 203 -25.62 27.83 -2.66
CA ASN A 203 -24.79 28.72 -3.46
C ASN A 203 -23.57 28.01 -4.07
N ARG A 204 -23.78 27.33 -5.21
CA ARG A 204 -22.73 26.69 -6.04
C ARG A 204 -22.02 27.67 -6.97
N ARG A 205 -21.67 28.87 -6.51
CA ARG A 205 -20.94 29.83 -7.34
C ARG A 205 -19.57 29.26 -7.68
N SER A 206 -19.25 29.24 -8.98
CA SER A 206 -17.91 28.92 -9.46
C SER A 206 -17.05 30.17 -9.49
N ILE A 207 -15.82 30.04 -9.00
CA ILE A 207 -14.73 30.97 -9.29
C ILE A 207 -13.84 30.27 -10.31
N THR A 208 -13.56 30.94 -11.41
CA THR A 208 -12.52 30.51 -12.34
C THR A 208 -11.25 31.28 -12.01
N VAL A 209 -10.16 30.55 -11.77
CA VAL A 209 -8.82 31.10 -11.65
C VAL A 209 -8.10 30.87 -12.96
N ILE A 210 -7.54 31.94 -13.50
CA ILE A 210 -6.65 31.92 -14.64
C ILE A 210 -5.24 32.06 -14.11
N GLU A 211 -4.38 31.08 -14.40
CA GLU A 211 -2.98 31.09 -14.02
C GLU A 211 -2.11 31.12 -15.28
N SER A 212 -1.11 31.99 -15.28
CA SER A 212 -0.18 32.11 -16.40
C SER A 212 1.27 32.13 -15.91
N ILE A 213 2.13 31.38 -16.59
CA ILE A 213 3.56 31.35 -16.34
C ILE A 213 4.33 31.60 -17.63
N ILE A 214 5.38 32.43 -17.52
CA ILE A 214 6.28 32.71 -18.63
C ILE A 214 7.41 31.66 -18.60
N ALA A 215 7.86 31.20 -19.77
CA ALA A 215 8.88 30.15 -19.86
C ALA A 215 10.25 30.55 -19.27
N ASN A 216 10.49 31.85 -19.05
CA ASN A 216 11.65 32.37 -18.30
C ASN A 216 11.53 32.24 -16.77
N GLY A 217 10.42 31.69 -16.26
CA GLY A 217 10.17 31.49 -14.83
C GLY A 217 9.45 32.65 -14.13
N THR A 218 9.11 33.72 -14.86
CA THR A 218 8.32 34.83 -14.30
C THR A 218 6.86 34.42 -14.17
N THR A 219 6.23 34.79 -13.06
CA THR A 219 4.80 34.54 -12.81
C THR A 219 3.96 35.78 -13.12
N ILE A 220 2.81 35.56 -13.74
CA ILE A 220 1.79 36.59 -13.92
C ILE A 220 0.78 36.40 -12.79
N PRO A 221 0.38 37.47 -12.06
CA PRO A 221 -0.62 37.35 -11.02
C PRO A 221 -1.89 36.67 -11.55
N PRO A 222 -2.47 35.71 -10.81
CA PRO A 222 -3.64 34.99 -11.27
C PRO A 222 -4.85 35.92 -11.39
N VAL A 223 -5.68 35.67 -12.41
CA VAL A 223 -6.93 36.43 -12.62
C VAL A 223 -8.10 35.62 -12.08
N LEU A 224 -8.88 36.25 -11.20
CA LEU A 224 -10.09 35.65 -10.64
C LEU A 224 -11.31 36.13 -11.43
N ILE A 225 -12.01 35.18 -12.04
CA ILE A 225 -13.31 35.41 -12.67
C ILE A 225 -14.38 34.87 -11.73
N VAL A 226 -15.20 35.78 -11.19
CA VAL A 226 -16.35 35.43 -10.33
C VAL A 226 -17.62 35.66 -11.12
N GLN A 227 -18.58 34.74 -11.00
CA GLN A 227 -19.91 34.93 -11.59
C GLN A 227 -20.60 36.19 -11.02
N GLY A 228 -20.91 37.16 -11.87
CA GLY A 228 -21.53 38.43 -11.48
C GLY A 228 -22.64 38.85 -12.44
N VAL A 229 -23.64 39.56 -11.91
CA VAL A 229 -24.73 40.20 -12.70
C VAL A 229 -24.45 41.69 -12.93
N ASN A 230 -23.72 42.34 -12.01
CA ASN A 230 -23.29 43.73 -12.10
C ASN A 230 -21.80 43.83 -11.80
N HIS A 231 -21.08 44.71 -12.51
CA HIS A 231 -19.66 44.99 -12.28
C HIS A 231 -19.50 45.91 -11.05
N MET A 232 -18.91 45.39 -9.96
CA MET A 232 -18.67 46.17 -8.73
C MET A 232 -17.29 46.81 -8.72
N THR A 233 -17.17 47.97 -9.38
CA THR A 233 -15.91 48.71 -9.56
C THR A 233 -15.19 49.06 -8.25
N ASN A 234 -15.91 49.19 -7.13
CA ASN A 234 -15.34 49.57 -5.82
C ASN A 234 -14.53 48.46 -5.12
N TRP A 235 -14.49 47.24 -5.66
CA TRP A 235 -13.72 46.13 -5.06
C TRP A 235 -12.22 46.19 -5.36
N TYR A 236 -11.82 46.93 -6.40
CA TYR A 236 -10.44 47.02 -6.84
C TYR A 236 -9.68 48.22 -6.22
N THR A 237 -10.39 49.24 -5.73
CA THR A 237 -9.83 50.43 -5.08
C THR A 237 -9.23 50.19 -3.68
N LEU A 238 -9.41 49.00 -3.10
CA LEU A 238 -8.86 48.63 -1.79
C LEU A 238 -7.47 47.99 -1.85
N LEU A 239 -6.94 47.70 -3.05
CA LEU A 239 -5.62 47.07 -3.22
C LEU A 239 -4.45 48.07 -3.34
N ASP A 240 -4.72 49.36 -3.55
CA ASP A 240 -3.69 50.41 -3.61
C ASP A 240 -3.08 50.77 -2.23
N GLY A 241 -3.54 50.13 -1.15
CA GLY A 241 -3.14 50.43 0.24
C GLY A 241 -2.03 49.55 0.84
N ILE A 242 -1.50 48.56 0.12
CA ILE A 242 -0.41 47.69 0.62
C ILE A 242 0.86 47.96 -0.19
N GLN A 243 1.49 49.10 0.06
CA GLN A 243 2.92 49.30 -0.22
C GLN A 243 3.73 48.67 0.92
N GLY A 244 4.49 47.63 0.62
CA GLY A 244 5.38 47.00 1.59
C GLY A 244 6.09 45.76 1.03
N TYR A 245 7.03 45.98 0.11
CA TYR A 245 8.25 45.18 -0.01
C TYR A 245 9.44 46.14 0.01
#